data_AF-A0A1X0R4Q3-F1
#
_entry.id   AF-A0A1X0R4Q3-F1
#
_cell.length_a   1.000
_cell.length_b   1.000
_cell.length_c   1.000
_cell.angle_alpha   90.00
_cell.angle_beta   90.00
_cell.angle_gamma   90.00
#
_symmetry.space_group_name_H-M   'P 1'
#
loop_
_entity.id
_entity.type
_entity.pdbx_description
1 polymer ?
#
loop_
_entity_poly.entity_id
_entity_poly.type
_entity_poly.pdbx_seq_one_letter_code
_entity_poly.pdbx_strand_id
1 'polypeptide(L)'
;LKFPIQAITTAVLLMMVGVYFMAAGFPLFTVTMGMVGFVLGAGVTWVSLRAEEPVHGYPMASTVYLCACVGAGLFFGLATSYFWKLSLYLLCCKTKRERG
;
A
#
# COMPACT_ATOMS: atom_id res chain seq x y z
N LEU A 1 -10.75 3.11 38.75
CA LEU A 1 -10.56 3.32 37.29
C LEU A 1 -11.33 2.25 36.54
N LYS A 2 -12.40 2.62 35.84
CA LYS A 2 -13.22 1.71 35.04
C LYS A 2 -12.70 1.81 33.60
N PHE A 3 -11.64 1.07 33.28
CA PHE A 3 -11.16 1.04 31.90
C PHE A 3 -12.30 0.49 31.03
N PRO A 4 -12.75 1.23 30.00
CA PRO A 4 -13.83 0.76 29.15
C PRO A 4 -13.37 -0.56 28.52
N ILE A 5 -14.25 -1.57 28.53
CA ILE A 5 -13.97 -2.92 27.98
C ILE A 5 -13.37 -2.83 26.56
N GLN A 6 -13.72 -1.76 25.83
CA GLN A 6 -13.18 -1.37 24.53
C GLN A 6 -11.66 -1.18 24.51
N ALA A 7 -11.03 -0.62 25.54
CA ALA A 7 -9.59 -0.37 25.57
C ALA A 7 -8.78 -1.67 25.77
N ILE A 8 -9.32 -2.62 26.54
CA ILE A 8 -8.68 -3.92 26.76
C ILE A 8 -8.82 -4.78 25.50
N THR A 9 -9.99 -4.75 24.86
CA THR A 9 -10.23 -5.49 23.62
C THR A 9 -9.39 -4.95 22.46
N THR A 10 -9.24 -3.63 22.32
CA THR A 10 -8.34 -3.06 21.30
C THR A 10 -6.87 -3.39 21.57
N ALA A 11 -6.42 -3.40 22.83
CA ALA A 11 -5.04 -3.77 23.17
C ALA A 11 -4.72 -5.25 22.85
N VAL A 12 -5.64 -6.17 23.15
CA VAL A 12 -5.51 -7.59 22.81
C VAL A 12 -5.53 -7.80 21.30
N LEU A 13 -6.41 -7.09 20.57
CA LEU A 13 -6.43 -7.11 19.11
C LEU A 13 -5.13 -6.57 18.51
N LEU A 14 -4.58 -5.47 19.05
CA LEU A 14 -3.30 -4.89 18.62
C LEU A 14 -2.12 -5.85 18.86
N MET A 15 -2.10 -6.55 20.00
CA MET A 15 -1.11 -7.59 20.28
C MET A 15 -1.22 -8.75 19.29
N MET A 16 -2.44 -9.25 19.01
CA MET A 16 -2.68 -10.33 18.06
C MET A 16 -2.28 -9.93 16.63
N VAL A 17 -2.59 -8.70 16.22
CA VAL A 17 -2.16 -8.11 14.95
C VAL A 17 -0.63 -8.00 14.90
N GLY A 18 0.03 -7.58 15.98
CA GLY A 18 1.49 -7.52 16.08
C GLY A 18 2.17 -8.89 15.93
N VAL A 19 1.64 -9.92 16.59
CA VAL A 19 2.10 -11.31 16.46
C VAL A 19 1.84 -11.84 15.04
N TYR A 20 0.71 -11.50 14.44
CA TYR A 20 0.41 -11.84 13.05
C TYR A 20 1.37 -11.16 12.08
N PHE A 21 1.71 -9.88 12.30
CA PHE A 21 2.73 -9.17 11.53
C PHE A 21 4.14 -9.74 11.72
N MET A 22 4.49 -10.26 12.90
CA MET A 22 5.76 -10.95 13.12
C MET A 22 5.81 -12.32 12.41
N ALA A 23 4.73 -13.10 12.49
CA ALA A 23 4.69 -14.47 11.94
C ALA A 23 4.48 -14.50 10.41
N ALA A 24 3.64 -13.61 9.89
CA ALA A 24 3.31 -13.51 8.46
C ALA A 24 3.98 -12.28 7.80
N GLY A 25 4.98 -11.68 8.43
CA GLY A 25 5.64 -10.45 7.98
C GLY A 25 6.19 -10.54 6.56
N PHE A 26 6.78 -11.67 6.16
CA PHE A 26 7.31 -11.84 4.81
C PHE A 26 6.25 -11.76 3.70
N PRO A 27 5.14 -12.52 3.75
CA PRO A 27 4.06 -12.39 2.77
C PRO A 27 3.25 -11.09 2.93
N LEU A 28 2.98 -10.64 4.16
CA LEU A 28 2.23 -9.39 4.41
C LEU A 28 2.99 -8.15 3.94
N PHE A 29 4.32 -8.14 4.00
CA PHE A 29 5.11 -7.00 3.54
C PHE A 29 4.89 -6.71 2.04
N THR A 30 4.67 -7.75 1.24
CA THR A 30 4.34 -7.58 -0.19
C THR A 30 2.98 -6.91 -0.36
N VAL A 31 2.00 -7.30 0.46
CA VAL A 31 0.65 -6.72 0.45
C VAL A 31 0.66 -5.28 0.95
N THR A 32 1.39 -4.99 2.03
CA THR A 32 1.51 -3.62 2.56
C THR A 32 2.26 -2.71 1.59
N MET A 33 3.32 -3.18 0.94
CA MET A 33 3.99 -2.43 -0.13
C MET A 33 3.07 -2.13 -1.30
N GLY A 34 2.25 -3.11 -1.73
CA GLY A 34 1.25 -2.89 -2.77
C GLY A 34 0.18 -1.87 -2.37
N MET A 35 -0.31 -1.91 -1.13
CA MET A 35 -1.26 -0.90 -0.60
C MET A 35 -0.63 0.49 -0.50
N VAL A 36 0.63 0.59 -0.07
CA VAL A 36 1.36 1.86 -0.02
C VAL A 36 1.54 2.43 -1.43
N GLY A 37 1.95 1.61 -2.39
CA GLY A 37 2.05 2.01 -3.80
C GLY A 37 0.70 2.47 -4.37
N PHE A 38 -0.39 1.79 -3.99
CA PHE A 38 -1.74 2.20 -4.38
C PHE A 38 -2.12 3.57 -3.83
N VAL A 39 -1.92 3.80 -2.54
CA VAL A 39 -2.26 5.08 -1.89
C VAL A 39 -1.41 6.22 -2.44
N LEU A 40 -0.13 5.99 -2.70
CA LEU A 40 0.76 6.98 -3.32
C LEU A 40 0.32 7.30 -4.76
N GLY A 41 0.07 6.28 -5.58
CA GLY A 41 -0.38 6.48 -6.97
C GLY A 41 -1.72 7.20 -7.05
N ALA A 42 -2.69 6.80 -6.21
CA ALA A 42 -3.99 7.46 -6.14
C ALA A 42 -3.88 8.90 -5.65
N GLY A 43 -3.06 9.15 -4.62
CA GLY A 43 -2.85 10.48 -4.02
C GLY A 43 -2.17 11.46 -4.98
N VAL A 44 -1.09 11.06 -5.65
CA VAL A 44 -0.42 11.90 -6.65
C VAL A 44 -1.37 12.24 -7.79
N THR A 45 -2.12 11.25 -8.28
CA THR A 45 -3.08 11.45 -9.38
C THR A 45 -4.20 12.40 -8.99
N TRP A 46 -4.69 12.30 -7.74
CA TRP A 46 -5.69 13.24 -7.23
C TRP A 46 -5.17 14.68 -7.21
N VAL A 47 -3.95 14.88 -6.69
CA VAL A 47 -3.33 16.22 -6.61
C VAL A 47 -3.08 16.78 -8.02
N SER A 48 -2.60 15.97 -8.96
CA SER A 48 -2.40 16.38 -10.36
C SER A 48 -3.71 16.80 -11.03
N LEU A 49 -4.77 15.99 -10.93
CA LEU A 49 -6.07 16.35 -11.52
C LEU A 49 -6.65 17.63 -10.91
N ARG A 50 -6.43 17.87 -9.62
CA ARG A 50 -6.83 19.10 -8.93
C ARG A 50 -6.04 20.32 -9.39
N ALA A 51 -4.75 20.14 -9.69
CA ALA A 51 -3.89 21.22 -10.15
C ALA A 51 -4.20 21.64 -11.60
N GLU A 52 -4.64 20.69 -12.43
CA GLU A 52 -4.90 20.89 -13.87
C GLU A 52 -6.40 21.02 -14.20
N GLU A 53 -7.26 21.23 -13.18
CA GLU A 53 -8.72 21.27 -13.37
C GLU A 53 -9.13 22.47 -14.24
N PRO A 54 -9.84 22.26 -15.37
CA PRO A 54 -10.27 23.34 -16.26
C PRO A 54 -11.37 24.21 -15.62
N VAL A 55 -11.46 25.48 -16.01
CA VAL A 55 -12.39 26.49 -15.44
C VAL A 55 -13.87 26.05 -15.48
N HIS A 56 -14.25 25.23 -16.46
CA HIS A 56 -15.61 24.68 -16.59
C HIS A 56 -15.83 23.34 -15.85
N GLY A 57 -14.80 22.79 -15.20
CA GLY A 57 -14.85 21.50 -14.49
C GLY A 57 -14.99 20.30 -15.44
N TYR A 58 -14.72 19.10 -14.93
CA TYR A 58 -14.93 17.88 -15.69
C TYR A 58 -16.43 17.50 -15.76
N PRO A 59 -16.98 17.13 -16.93
CA PRO A 59 -18.27 16.47 -16.98
C PRO A 59 -18.17 15.16 -16.20
N MET A 60 -19.06 14.94 -15.22
CA MET A 60 -18.98 13.79 -14.30
C MET A 60 -17.67 13.72 -13.49
N ALA A 61 -17.23 14.86 -12.92
CA ALA A 61 -15.95 14.97 -12.18
C ALA A 61 -15.69 13.81 -11.20
N SER A 62 -16.69 13.39 -10.41
CA SER A 62 -16.53 12.27 -9.47
C SER A 62 -16.06 10.97 -10.13
N THR A 63 -16.57 10.65 -11.32
CA THR A 63 -16.24 9.43 -12.05
C THR A 63 -14.85 9.50 -12.66
N VAL A 64 -14.46 10.65 -13.20
CA VAL A 64 -13.14 10.88 -13.80
C VAL A 64 -12.05 10.79 -12.73
N TYR A 65 -12.27 11.45 -11.58
CA TYR A 65 -11.35 11.38 -10.45
C TYR A 65 -11.21 9.96 -9.89
N LEU A 66 -12.33 9.25 -9.71
CA LEU A 66 -12.30 7.86 -9.23
C LEU A 66 -11.54 6.95 -10.20
N CYS A 67 -11.84 7.02 -11.49
CA CYS A 67 -11.22 6.14 -12.48
C CYS A 67 -9.71 6.41 -12.61
N ALA A 68 -9.30 7.69 -12.59
CA ALA A 68 -7.89 8.07 -12.65
C ALA A 68 -7.13 7.61 -11.40
N CYS A 69 -7.66 7.87 -10.20
CA CYS A 69 -7.03 7.49 -8.94
C CYS A 69 -6.94 5.96 -8.78
N VAL A 70 -8.00 5.22 -9.13
CA VAL A 70 -8.00 3.75 -9.04
C VAL A 70 -7.06 3.15 -10.08
N GLY A 71 -7.06 3.64 -11.32
CA GLY A 71 -6.17 3.15 -12.37
C GLY A 71 -4.69 3.37 -12.04
N ALA A 72 -4.32 4.60 -11.68
CA ALA A 72 -2.95 4.94 -11.31
C ALA A 72 -2.51 4.24 -10.02
N GLY A 73 -3.39 4.20 -9.00
CA GLY A 73 -3.12 3.47 -7.76
C GLY A 73 -2.88 1.98 -8.03
N LEU A 74 -3.70 1.33 -8.85
CA LEU A 74 -3.57 -0.10 -9.13
C LEU A 74 -2.29 -0.40 -9.92
N PHE A 75 -1.91 0.48 -10.86
CA PHE A 75 -0.64 0.39 -11.59
C PHE A 75 0.57 0.51 -10.66
N PHE A 76 0.61 1.55 -9.82
CA PHE A 76 1.71 1.77 -8.89
C PHE A 76 1.80 0.69 -7.80
N GLY A 77 0.66 0.22 -7.29
CA GLY A 77 0.59 -0.88 -6.33
C GLY A 77 1.08 -2.20 -6.90
N LEU A 78 0.72 -2.53 -8.15
CA LEU A 78 1.30 -3.67 -8.85
C LEU A 78 2.81 -3.49 -9.00
N ALA A 79 3.26 -2.36 -9.55
CA ALA A 79 4.67 -2.11 -9.84
C ALA A 79 5.56 -2.24 -8.60
N THR A 80 5.15 -1.68 -7.46
CA THR A 80 5.88 -1.81 -6.19
C THR A 80 5.90 -3.23 -5.66
N SER A 81 4.80 -3.99 -5.80
CA SER A 81 4.76 -5.40 -5.41
C SER A 81 5.69 -6.28 -6.26
N TYR A 82 5.80 -6.01 -7.57
CA TYR A 82 6.75 -6.68 -8.47
C TYR A 82 8.19 -6.31 -8.15
N PHE A 83 8.46 -5.04 -7.86
CA PHE A 83 9.79 -4.57 -7.50
C PHE A 83 10.29 -5.23 -6.19
N TRP A 84 9.40 -5.43 -5.22
CA TRP A 84 9.72 -6.17 -4.00
C TRP A 84 10.13 -7.63 -4.28
N LYS A 85 9.38 -8.35 -5.12
CA LYS A 85 9.75 -9.71 -5.54
C LYS A 85 11.08 -9.76 -6.29
N LEU A 86 11.35 -8.77 -7.16
CA LEU A 86 12.61 -8.66 -7.87
C LEU A 86 13.79 -8.41 -6.92
N SER A 87 13.61 -7.53 -5.94
CA SER A 87 14.62 -7.21 -4.92
C SER A 87 15.00 -8.45 -4.11
N LEU A 88 14.02 -9.24 -3.67
CA LEU A 88 14.26 -10.51 -2.98
C LEU A 88 14.98 -11.54 -3.87
N TYR A 89 14.65 -11.60 -5.15
CA TYR A 89 15.33 -12.49 -6.10
C TYR A 89 16.81 -12.11 -6.27
N LEU A 90 17.10 -10.82 -6.42
CA LEU A 90 18.46 -10.29 -6.54
C LEU A 90 19.28 -10.53 -5.25
N LEU A 91 18.69 -10.32 -4.08
CA LEU A 91 19.30 -10.63 -2.78
C LEU A 91 19.63 -12.12 -2.65
N CYS A 92 18.69 -13.00 -3.02
CA CYS A 92 18.90 -14.44 -2.98
C CYS A 92 20.04 -14.90 -3.93
N CYS A 93 20.05 -14.38 -5.16
CA CYS A 93 21.13 -14.64 -6.12
C CYS A 93 22.51 -14.18 -5.62
N LYS A 94 22.57 -13.03 -4.93
CA LYS A 94 23.82 -12.52 -4.32
C LYS A 94 24.33 -13.42 -3.20
N THR A 95 23.46 -13.90 -2.30
CA THR A 95 23.84 -14.84 -1.24
C THR A 95 24.35 -16.17 -1.80
N LYS A 96 23.81 -16.65 -2.93
CA LYS A 96 24.27 -17.87 -3.61
C LYS A 96 25.69 -17.73 -4.20
N ARG A 97 26.07 -16.51 -4.60
CA ARG A 97 27.37 -16.20 -5.22
C ARG A 97 28.51 -16.06 -4.21
N GLU A 98 28.21 -15.68 -2.97
CA GLU A 98 29.22 -15.55 -1.89
C GLU A 98 29.57 -16.90 -1.23
N ARG A 99 28.77 -17.95 -1.46
CA ARG A 99 29.00 -19.30 -0.93
C ARG A 99 29.57 -20.30 -1.96
N GLY A 100 29.88 -19.85 -3.18
CA GLY A 100 30.39 -20.68 -4.28
C GLY A 100 31.86 -20.44 -4.53
#